data_AF-A0A6G0RLX9-F1
#
_entry.id   AF-A0A6G0RLX9-F1
#
_cell.length_a   1.000
_cell.length_b   1.000
_cell.length_c   1.000
_cell.angle_alpha   90.00
_cell.angle_beta   90.00
_cell.angle_gamma   90.00
#
_symmetry.space_group_name_H-M   'P 1'
#
loop_
_entity.id
_entity.type
_entity.pdbx_description
1 polymer ?
#
loop_
_entity_poly.entity_id
_entity_poly.type
_entity_poly.pdbx_seq_one_letter_code
_entity_poly.pdbx_strand_id
1 'polypeptide(L)'
;MPRATKKSGKTSGKNINVRPRATSMSKPSQASSEDTHHSKRKRGQDEVDGESAKNKTARGTRNATAEAAEGVEGETIRQTSDDQELSLADLAEAVPALKKKHARMRDGKRQLGKRRSGDKFQLSSSLFYVFAHRYRAERNAHKDVDYQRLSETDNFKSFKGHAEELRAKEPELKVLLKKALAEQREIDAGKPMKNIEALEEEVARLDVQHEEDVAKCKQLEVDIEQQEEQHSLTISKLKESYDVEIGKLQNELNEVKAKNSALKEVVTGRGKSAELGGEVNEVKDKVAELEQKMEAETTRQTELVAFDNRLARKERVLVAQSEGLKAELECIKGEWARLEREQSRHDFQVQRYTD
;
A
#
# COMPACT_ATOMS: atom_id res chain seq x y z
N MET A 1 79.90 -7.89 -41.61
CA MET A 1 80.16 -6.46 -41.87
C MET A 1 79.98 -6.24 -43.37
N PRO A 2 79.30 -5.19 -43.85
CA PRO A 2 79.38 -3.83 -43.33
C PRO A 2 78.06 -3.25 -42.80
N ARG A 3 78.24 -2.11 -42.17
CA ARG A 3 77.37 -1.33 -41.29
C ARG A 3 77.51 0.11 -41.78
N ALA A 4 76.41 0.81 -42.04
CA ALA A 4 76.32 2.26 -42.26
C ALA A 4 74.85 2.59 -42.62
N THR A 5 74.17 3.64 -42.16
CA THR A 5 74.57 4.90 -41.51
C THR A 5 73.37 5.57 -40.84
N LYS A 6 73.62 6.29 -39.74
CA LYS A 6 72.74 7.27 -39.09
C LYS A 6 72.44 8.48 -40.00
N LYS A 7 71.30 9.15 -39.79
CA LYS A 7 71.05 10.62 -39.67
C LYS A 7 69.53 10.88 -39.83
N SER A 8 68.81 11.41 -38.83
CA SER A 8 68.69 12.80 -38.34
C SER A 8 67.39 13.44 -38.84
N GLY A 9 66.58 14.03 -37.94
CA GLY A 9 65.46 14.89 -38.35
C GLY A 9 64.41 15.09 -37.26
N LYS A 10 64.62 16.08 -36.40
CA LYS A 10 63.66 16.62 -35.45
C LYS A 10 63.07 17.90 -36.06
N THR A 11 61.78 17.96 -36.31
CA THR A 11 60.98 19.18 -36.57
C THR A 11 59.59 18.91 -35.95
N SER A 12 59.20 19.49 -34.81
CA SER A 12 58.79 20.87 -34.54
C SER A 12 57.75 21.39 -35.53
N GLY A 13 56.48 21.31 -35.14
CA GLY A 13 55.34 21.93 -35.81
C GLY A 13 54.19 22.14 -34.83
N LYS A 14 54.26 23.24 -34.07
CA LYS A 14 53.15 23.83 -33.31
C LYS A 14 52.02 24.19 -34.27
N ASN A 15 50.79 23.76 -33.99
CA ASN A 15 49.60 24.48 -34.43
C ASN A 15 48.70 24.76 -33.23
N ILE A 16 48.47 26.05 -33.03
CA ILE A 16 47.75 26.72 -31.97
C ILE A 16 46.44 27.14 -32.62
N ASN A 17 45.28 26.84 -32.03
CA ASN A 17 44.15 27.75 -32.19
C ASN A 17 43.21 27.68 -30.99
N VAL A 18 43.05 28.86 -30.40
CA VAL A 18 42.26 29.19 -29.20
C VAL A 18 41.13 30.11 -29.66
N ARG A 19 39.90 29.90 -29.18
CA ARG A 19 38.95 30.94 -28.68
C ARG A 19 37.50 30.40 -28.55
N PRO A 20 36.61 31.05 -27.77
CA PRO A 20 36.83 31.79 -26.53
C PRO A 20 35.86 31.41 -25.40
N ARG A 21 36.32 31.68 -24.18
CA ARG A 21 35.57 31.74 -22.93
C ARG A 21 34.82 33.08 -22.89
N ALA A 22 33.50 33.06 -22.69
CA ALA A 22 32.72 34.26 -22.41
C ALA A 22 32.68 34.50 -20.89
N THR A 23 33.12 35.69 -20.49
CA THR A 23 32.95 36.28 -19.17
C THR A 23 31.65 37.08 -19.11
N SER A 24 30.86 36.92 -18.06
CA SER A 24 29.96 37.96 -17.56
C SER A 24 30.11 38.09 -16.04
N MET A 25 30.15 39.33 -15.59
CA MET A 25 30.41 39.79 -14.23
C MET A 25 29.11 40.22 -13.53
N SER A 26 29.21 40.47 -12.20
CA SER A 26 28.31 41.21 -11.27
C SER A 26 27.02 40.51 -10.81
N LYS A 27 26.61 40.50 -9.52
CA LYS A 27 27.01 41.14 -8.23
C LYS A 27 26.39 40.33 -7.05
N PRO A 28 26.77 40.57 -5.77
CA PRO A 28 26.32 39.80 -4.59
C PRO A 28 25.18 40.47 -3.82
N SER A 29 24.32 39.68 -3.14
CA SER A 29 23.36 40.12 -2.12
C SER A 29 23.41 39.14 -0.94
N GLN A 30 24.08 39.53 0.14
CA GLN A 30 23.49 40.05 1.39
C GLN A 30 22.83 38.98 2.28
N ALA A 31 23.41 38.90 3.47
CA ALA A 31 22.98 38.13 4.62
C ALA A 31 21.69 38.69 5.23
N SER A 32 20.92 37.82 5.89
CA SER A 32 20.24 38.17 7.13
C SER A 32 20.21 36.94 8.04
N SER A 33 20.99 37.04 9.10
CA SER A 33 20.85 36.31 10.36
C SER A 33 19.54 36.70 11.04
N GLU A 34 18.85 35.74 11.64
CA GLU A 34 18.02 36.01 12.82
C GLU A 34 18.09 34.82 13.77
N ASP A 35 18.76 35.07 14.89
CA ASP A 35 18.77 34.32 16.13
C ASP A 35 17.38 34.33 16.80
N THR A 36 17.34 33.82 18.04
CA THR A 36 16.27 33.89 19.07
C THR A 36 15.22 32.76 19.00
N HIS A 37 14.99 31.92 20.02
CA HIS A 37 15.27 31.94 21.46
C HIS A 37 15.44 30.53 22.05
N HIS A 38 16.31 30.44 23.07
CA HIS A 38 16.32 29.38 24.07
C HIS A 38 15.00 29.28 24.85
N SER A 39 14.59 28.07 25.23
CA SER A 39 13.95 27.87 26.54
C SER A 39 14.18 26.46 27.10
N LYS A 40 14.68 26.44 28.34
CA LYS A 40 14.87 25.30 29.24
C LYS A 40 13.56 25.01 29.99
N ARG A 41 13.28 23.73 30.32
CA ARG A 41 12.95 23.19 31.68
C ARG A 41 12.20 21.85 31.59
N LYS A 42 12.74 20.78 32.21
CA LYS A 42 12.30 20.06 33.45
C LYS A 42 11.03 19.20 33.26
N ARG A 43 11.04 17.87 33.42
CA ARG A 43 11.28 16.98 34.60
C ARG A 43 10.13 16.96 35.63
N GLY A 44 9.57 15.76 35.82
CA GLY A 44 8.58 15.28 36.81
C GLY A 44 7.76 14.19 36.12
N GLN A 45 7.85 12.87 36.33
CA GLN A 45 7.95 11.99 37.51
C GLN A 45 6.70 11.93 38.42
N ASP A 46 6.27 10.67 38.64
CA ASP A 46 5.42 10.09 39.70
C ASP A 46 3.89 10.31 39.53
N GLU A 47 2.94 9.42 39.85
CA GLU A 47 2.83 8.07 40.43
C GLU A 47 1.33 7.62 40.26
N VAL A 48 1.05 6.34 39.99
CA VAL A 48 0.19 5.39 40.79
C VAL A 48 -1.35 5.43 40.59
N ASP A 49 -1.95 4.25 40.82
CA ASP A 49 -3.37 3.82 40.87
C ASP A 49 -4.02 3.49 39.50
N GLY A 50 -4.47 2.27 39.18
CA GLY A 50 -4.82 1.11 39.98
C GLY A 50 -6.33 0.90 39.94
N GLU A 51 -6.89 0.16 38.96
CA GLU A 51 -8.12 -0.60 39.22
C GLU A 51 -8.41 -1.71 38.21
N SER A 52 -8.80 -2.84 38.77
CA SER A 52 -9.22 -4.09 38.15
C SER A 52 -10.68 -4.05 37.71
N ALA A 53 -11.01 -4.69 36.59
CA ALA A 53 -12.32 -5.31 36.42
C ALA A 53 -12.21 -6.59 35.58
N LYS A 54 -12.66 -7.68 36.19
CA LYS A 54 -12.71 -9.05 35.67
C LYS A 54 -14.09 -9.27 35.05
N ASN A 55 -14.15 -9.83 33.84
CA ASN A 55 -15.40 -10.35 33.28
C ASN A 55 -15.13 -11.78 32.80
N LYS A 56 -15.62 -12.73 33.58
CA LYS A 56 -15.56 -14.18 33.40
C LYS A 56 -16.98 -14.69 33.19
N THR A 57 -17.30 -15.23 32.01
CA THR A 57 -18.49 -16.07 31.79
C THR A 57 -18.17 -17.05 30.66
N ALA A 58 -17.74 -18.27 30.96
CA ALA A 58 -18.54 -19.47 31.25
C ALA A 58 -19.04 -20.20 29.99
N ARG A 59 -18.52 -21.42 29.86
CA ARG A 59 -18.74 -22.47 28.85
C ARG A 59 -20.07 -23.17 29.12
N GLY A 60 -20.89 -23.36 28.09
CA GLY A 60 -22.10 -24.20 28.11
C GLY A 60 -22.32 -24.86 26.75
N THR A 61 -22.29 -26.18 26.73
CA THR A 61 -22.37 -27.08 25.55
C THR A 61 -23.78 -27.65 25.31
N ARG A 62 -24.00 -28.11 24.06
CA ARG A 62 -24.99 -29.12 23.53
C ARG A 62 -26.21 -28.50 22.83
N ASN A 63 -26.77 -28.98 21.70
CA ASN A 63 -26.58 -30.15 20.81
C ASN A 63 -27.27 -29.85 19.45
N ALA A 64 -27.01 -30.68 18.44
CA ALA A 64 -27.42 -30.57 17.04
C ALA A 64 -28.92 -30.83 16.74
N THR A 65 -29.41 -30.20 15.66
CA THR A 65 -30.43 -30.74 14.75
C THR A 65 -30.15 -30.24 13.33
N ALA A 66 -30.17 -31.16 12.37
CA ALA A 66 -29.90 -30.94 10.95
C ALA A 66 -31.11 -30.39 10.19
N GLU A 67 -30.87 -29.59 9.15
CA GLU A 67 -31.22 -29.83 7.74
C GLU A 67 -31.48 -28.52 6.95
N ALA A 68 -31.01 -28.51 5.71
CA ALA A 68 -31.38 -27.62 4.59
C ALA A 68 -30.97 -26.13 4.62
N ALA A 69 -29.80 -25.83 4.05
CA ALA A 69 -29.67 -24.70 3.13
C ALA A 69 -28.52 -24.97 2.14
N GLU A 70 -28.94 -25.19 0.91
CA GLU A 70 -28.19 -25.30 -0.32
C GLU A 70 -27.46 -23.98 -0.64
N GLY A 71 -26.24 -24.09 -1.19
CA GLY A 71 -25.65 -23.06 -2.05
C GLY A 71 -25.11 -21.79 -1.39
N VAL A 72 -23.94 -21.89 -0.73
CA VAL A 72 -22.95 -20.80 -0.78
C VAL A 72 -21.58 -21.46 -0.97
N GLU A 73 -21.14 -21.54 -2.22
CA GLU A 73 -19.72 -21.71 -2.51
C GLU A 73 -19.01 -20.48 -1.94
N GLY A 74 -18.61 -20.59 -0.69
CA GLY A 74 -17.65 -19.69 -0.09
C GLY A 74 -16.38 -19.84 -0.92
N GLU A 75 -16.14 -18.83 -1.75
CA GLU A 75 -14.90 -18.62 -2.49
C GLU A 75 -13.76 -18.79 -1.49
N THR A 76 -13.19 -20.00 -1.52
CA THR A 76 -11.99 -20.32 -0.78
C THR A 76 -10.95 -19.41 -1.40
N ILE A 77 -10.57 -18.38 -0.65
CA ILE A 77 -9.36 -17.61 -0.90
C ILE A 77 -8.29 -18.67 -1.15
N ARG A 78 -7.92 -18.83 -2.43
CA ARG A 78 -6.82 -19.69 -2.82
C ARG A 78 -5.62 -19.13 -2.09
N GLN A 79 -5.24 -19.77 -0.99
CA GLN A 79 -3.94 -19.55 -0.39
C GLN A 79 -2.95 -19.87 -1.50
N THR A 80 -2.37 -18.82 -2.08
CA THR A 80 -1.35 -19.00 -3.10
C THR A 80 -0.23 -19.81 -2.44
N SER A 81 0.41 -20.72 -3.18
CA SER A 81 1.53 -21.53 -2.66
C SER A 81 2.66 -20.67 -2.07
N ASP A 82 2.66 -19.38 -2.39
CA ASP A 82 3.64 -18.39 -1.98
C ASP A 82 3.44 -17.92 -0.53
N ASP A 83 2.24 -18.06 0.05
CA ASP A 83 1.95 -17.73 1.45
C ASP A 83 2.24 -18.88 2.43
N GLN A 84 2.41 -20.11 1.92
CA GLN A 84 2.66 -21.27 2.77
C GLN A 84 4.07 -21.19 3.40
N GLU A 85 4.14 -21.14 4.72
CA GLU A 85 5.41 -21.03 5.43
C GLU A 85 6.27 -22.28 5.22
N LEU A 86 7.58 -22.10 4.98
CA LEU A 86 8.52 -23.21 4.92
C LEU A 86 8.52 -23.97 6.25
N SER A 87 8.42 -25.30 6.18
CA SER A 87 8.57 -26.13 7.38
C SER A 87 9.96 -25.94 8.00
N LEU A 88 10.13 -26.23 9.29
CA LEU A 88 11.44 -26.12 9.95
C LEU A 88 12.51 -27.00 9.28
N ALA A 89 12.12 -28.16 8.75
CA ALA A 89 13.00 -29.04 7.99
C ALA A 89 13.39 -28.42 6.64
N ASP A 90 12.42 -27.91 5.88
CA ASP A 90 12.68 -27.23 4.62
C ASP A 90 13.53 -25.97 4.82
N LEU A 91 13.31 -25.23 5.90
CA LEU A 91 14.10 -24.05 6.25
C LEU A 91 15.54 -24.42 6.58
N ALA A 92 15.77 -25.58 7.20
CA ALA A 92 17.12 -26.10 7.47
C ALA A 92 17.90 -26.44 6.20
N GLU A 93 17.21 -26.89 5.14
CA GLU A 93 17.78 -27.15 3.82
C GLU A 93 17.89 -25.88 2.96
N ALA A 94 16.93 -24.96 3.07
CA ALA A 94 16.84 -23.75 2.26
C ALA A 94 17.99 -22.77 2.53
N VAL A 95 18.41 -22.59 3.79
CA VAL A 95 19.52 -21.69 4.15
C VAL A 95 20.86 -22.10 3.51
N PRO A 96 21.32 -23.36 3.59
CA PRO A 96 22.52 -23.80 2.88
C PRO A 96 22.32 -23.81 1.35
N ALA A 97 21.12 -24.12 0.85
CA ALA A 97 20.81 -24.02 -0.58
C ALA A 97 20.99 -22.58 -1.11
N LEU A 98 20.53 -21.58 -0.35
CA LEU A 98 20.72 -20.16 -0.67
C LEU A 98 22.20 -19.77 -0.75
N LYS A 99 23.04 -20.31 0.16
CA LYS A 99 24.50 -20.12 0.10
C LYS A 99 25.10 -20.69 -1.17
N LYS A 100 24.74 -21.93 -1.53
CA LYS A 100 25.22 -22.61 -2.74
C LYS A 100 24.79 -21.83 -4.00
N LYS A 101 23.53 -21.38 -4.04
CA LYS A 101 23.00 -20.53 -5.12
C LYS A 101 23.81 -19.25 -5.28
N HIS A 102 24.11 -18.54 -4.19
CA HIS A 102 24.94 -17.34 -4.25
C HIS A 102 26.38 -17.62 -4.68
N ALA A 103 26.97 -18.76 -4.30
CA ALA A 103 28.30 -19.17 -4.76
C ALA A 103 28.30 -19.40 -6.28
N ARG A 104 27.35 -20.19 -6.81
CA ARG A 104 27.19 -20.41 -8.26
C ARG A 104 27.07 -19.12 -9.05
N MET A 105 26.28 -18.16 -8.55
CA MET A 105 26.11 -16.85 -9.19
C MET A 105 27.40 -16.00 -9.19
N ARG A 106 28.26 -16.13 -8.18
CA ARG A 106 29.56 -15.44 -8.12
C ARG A 106 30.60 -16.09 -9.03
N ASP A 107 30.66 -17.42 -9.04
CA ASP A 107 31.64 -18.18 -9.83
C ASP A 107 31.43 -17.99 -11.33
N GLY A 108 30.17 -17.78 -11.75
CA GLY A 108 29.80 -17.46 -13.11
C GLY A 108 30.11 -16.03 -13.58
N LYS A 109 31.19 -15.36 -13.13
CA LYS A 109 31.68 -14.02 -13.60
C LYS A 109 30.63 -12.90 -13.80
N ARG A 110 29.39 -13.05 -13.32
CA ARG A 110 28.34 -12.03 -13.42
C ARG A 110 28.61 -11.02 -12.33
N GLN A 111 29.16 -9.87 -12.71
CA GLN A 111 29.32 -8.76 -11.78
C GLN A 111 27.92 -8.25 -11.43
N LEU A 112 27.40 -8.63 -10.26
CA LEU A 112 26.22 -7.99 -9.68
C LEU A 112 26.52 -6.49 -9.66
N GLY A 113 25.71 -5.70 -10.39
CA GLY A 113 25.97 -4.29 -10.62
C GLY A 113 26.29 -3.54 -9.32
N LYS A 114 27.20 -2.55 -9.40
CA LYS A 114 27.55 -1.73 -8.24
C LYS A 114 26.26 -1.10 -7.68
N ARG A 115 26.08 -1.20 -6.36
CA ARG A 115 24.96 -0.55 -5.65
C ARG A 115 24.94 0.94 -6.00
N ARG A 116 23.77 1.46 -6.40
CA ARG A 116 23.58 2.91 -6.52
C ARG A 116 23.50 3.47 -5.11
N SER A 117 24.21 4.56 -4.84
CA SER A 117 24.30 5.20 -3.52
C SER A 117 22.97 5.71 -2.94
N GLY A 118 21.89 5.70 -3.74
CA GLY A 118 20.56 6.16 -3.33
C GLY A 118 19.69 5.14 -2.60
N ASP A 119 20.01 3.85 -2.66
CA ASP A 119 19.13 2.82 -2.10
C ASP A 119 19.55 2.40 -0.68
N LYS A 120 18.92 3.06 0.30
CA LYS A 120 19.32 3.00 1.72
C LYS A 120 18.95 1.66 2.37
N PHE A 121 17.93 0.95 1.89
CA PHE A 121 17.41 -0.28 2.52
C PHE A 121 17.50 -1.53 1.63
N GLN A 122 18.38 -1.53 0.61
CA GLN A 122 18.71 -2.76 -0.13
C GLN A 122 19.60 -3.70 0.68
N LEU A 123 19.20 -4.96 0.77
CA LEU A 123 20.04 -6.04 1.27
C LEU A 123 20.90 -6.60 0.13
N SER A 124 22.21 -6.74 0.39
CA SER A 124 23.07 -7.50 -0.52
C SER A 124 22.80 -8.99 -0.38
N SER A 125 23.19 -9.80 -1.38
CA SER A 125 23.08 -11.27 -1.31
C SER A 125 23.74 -11.86 -0.05
N SER A 126 24.86 -11.29 0.39
CA SER A 126 25.50 -11.67 1.66
C SER A 126 24.66 -11.32 2.89
N LEU A 127 23.95 -10.19 2.87
CA LEU A 127 23.08 -9.78 3.99
C LEU A 127 21.80 -10.61 4.03
N PHE A 128 21.24 -10.99 2.88
CA PHE A 128 20.13 -11.95 2.83
C PHE A 128 20.51 -13.29 3.46
N TYR A 129 21.75 -13.76 3.26
CA TYR A 129 22.23 -14.98 3.90
C TYR A 129 22.33 -14.85 5.44
N VAL A 130 22.83 -13.71 5.94
CA VAL A 130 22.87 -13.44 7.39
C VAL A 130 21.47 -13.33 7.97
N PHE A 131 20.55 -12.69 7.23
CA PHE A 131 19.14 -12.59 7.60
C PHE A 131 18.49 -13.97 7.67
N ALA A 132 18.72 -14.84 6.67
CA ALA A 132 18.22 -16.20 6.63
C ALA A 132 18.63 -17.05 7.85
N HIS A 133 19.88 -16.92 8.29
CA HIS A 133 20.38 -17.61 9.48
C HIS A 133 19.69 -17.15 10.76
N ARG A 134 19.49 -15.84 10.90
CA ARG A 134 18.79 -15.24 12.05
C ARG A 134 17.33 -15.67 12.07
N TYR A 135 16.67 -15.58 10.92
CA TYR A 135 15.29 -16.02 10.72
C TYR A 135 15.11 -17.50 11.09
N ARG A 136 16.01 -18.38 10.63
CA ARG A 136 16.00 -19.80 10.99
C ARG A 136 16.22 -20.02 12.50
N ALA A 137 17.14 -19.29 13.12
CA ALA A 137 17.44 -19.44 14.54
C ALA A 137 16.23 -19.08 15.42
N GLU A 138 15.55 -17.97 15.13
CA GLU A 138 14.36 -17.55 15.88
C GLU A 138 13.16 -18.49 15.63
N ARG A 139 12.97 -18.94 14.38
CA ARG A 139 11.99 -19.98 14.04
C ARG A 139 12.21 -21.29 14.80
N ASN A 140 13.45 -21.75 14.90
CA ASN A 140 13.82 -22.93 15.68
C ASN A 140 13.58 -22.74 17.19
N ALA A 141 13.65 -21.50 17.67
CA ALA A 141 13.33 -21.15 19.05
C ALA A 141 11.82 -20.94 19.28
N HIS A 142 10.99 -21.10 18.24
CA HIS A 142 9.56 -20.76 18.24
C HIS A 142 9.30 -19.31 18.69
N LYS A 143 10.15 -18.39 18.24
CA LYS A 143 10.08 -16.96 18.55
C LYS A 143 9.90 -16.14 17.28
N ASP A 144 9.26 -14.99 17.44
CA ASP A 144 9.25 -13.96 16.40
C ASP A 144 10.63 -13.37 16.21
N VAL A 145 10.94 -12.97 14.98
CA VAL A 145 12.22 -12.36 14.66
C VAL A 145 12.31 -10.97 15.29
N ASP A 146 13.29 -10.78 16.16
CA ASP A 146 13.59 -9.49 16.78
C ASP A 146 14.29 -8.56 15.77
N TYR A 147 13.47 -7.90 14.95
CA TYR A 147 13.91 -6.96 13.92
C TYR A 147 14.63 -5.73 14.48
N GLN A 148 14.24 -5.30 15.68
CA GLN A 148 14.85 -4.14 16.33
C GLN A 148 16.30 -4.43 16.68
N ARG A 149 16.55 -5.54 17.40
CA ARG A 149 17.90 -5.99 17.71
C ARG A 149 18.70 -6.33 16.46
N LEU A 150 18.07 -6.90 15.44
CA LEU A 150 18.74 -7.25 14.18
C LEU A 150 19.22 -6.00 13.43
N SER A 151 18.39 -4.94 13.39
CA SER A 151 18.69 -3.66 12.74
C SER A 151 19.85 -2.89 13.40
N GLU A 152 20.10 -3.15 14.69
CA GLU A 152 21.20 -2.54 15.45
C GLU A 152 22.55 -3.24 15.22
N THR A 153 22.57 -4.41 14.59
CA THR A 153 23.81 -5.15 14.34
C THR A 153 24.66 -4.53 13.24
N ASP A 154 25.98 -4.78 13.28
CA ASP A 154 26.93 -4.29 12.28
C ASP A 154 26.65 -4.77 10.84
N ASN A 155 25.89 -5.84 10.68
CA ASN A 155 25.50 -6.35 9.36
C ASN A 155 24.41 -5.48 8.71
N PHE A 156 23.52 -4.87 9.51
CA PHE A 156 22.37 -4.11 9.02
C PHE A 156 22.46 -2.62 9.37
N LYS A 157 23.67 -2.04 9.34
CA LYS A 157 23.92 -0.62 9.68
C LYS A 157 22.98 0.36 8.97
N SER A 158 22.58 0.05 7.74
CA SER A 158 21.69 0.89 6.95
C SER A 158 20.23 0.86 7.42
N PHE A 159 19.85 -0.11 8.25
CA PHE A 159 18.52 -0.27 8.85
C PHE A 159 18.47 0.22 10.30
N LYS A 160 19.56 0.77 10.85
CA LYS A 160 19.58 1.22 12.25
C LYS A 160 18.50 2.27 12.50
N GLY A 161 17.60 2.00 13.45
CA GLY A 161 16.44 2.86 13.74
C GLY A 161 15.23 2.65 12.79
N HIS A 162 15.34 1.73 11.84
CA HIS A 162 14.35 1.42 10.81
C HIS A 162 14.07 -0.10 10.79
N ALA A 163 13.67 -0.65 11.94
CA ALA A 163 13.39 -2.08 12.09
C ALA A 163 12.25 -2.56 11.18
N GLU A 164 11.24 -1.71 10.94
CA GLU A 164 10.11 -2.03 10.06
C GLU A 164 10.53 -2.21 8.60
N GLU A 165 11.52 -1.46 8.12
CA GLU A 165 12.10 -1.66 6.77
C GLU A 165 12.80 -3.00 6.64
N LEU A 166 13.40 -3.50 7.74
CA LEU A 166 14.02 -4.82 7.76
C LEU A 166 12.96 -5.93 7.84
N ARG A 167 11.86 -5.71 8.58
CA ARG A 167 10.69 -6.59 8.60
C ARG A 167 10.05 -6.70 7.22
N ALA A 168 9.94 -5.59 6.48
CA ALA A 168 9.41 -5.57 5.12
C ALA A 168 10.24 -6.42 4.13
N LYS A 169 11.48 -6.79 4.47
CA LYS A 169 12.32 -7.71 3.69
C LYS A 169 12.08 -9.19 4.00
N GLU A 170 11.27 -9.53 5.00
CA GLU A 170 10.94 -10.91 5.35
C GLU A 170 10.21 -11.67 4.22
N PRO A 171 9.19 -11.11 3.54
CA PRO A 171 8.56 -11.77 2.39
C PRO A 171 9.56 -12.06 1.26
N GLU A 172 10.42 -11.08 0.94
CA GLU A 172 11.49 -11.24 -0.06
C GLU A 172 12.46 -12.38 0.33
N LEU A 173 12.84 -12.44 1.61
CA LEU A 173 13.65 -13.52 2.17
C LEU A 173 12.96 -14.89 2.02
N LYS A 174 11.66 -14.98 2.35
CA LYS A 174 10.87 -16.23 2.24
C LYS A 174 10.83 -16.74 0.80
N VAL A 175 10.56 -15.85 -0.16
CA VAL A 175 10.57 -16.20 -1.59
C VAL A 175 11.95 -16.67 -2.04
N LEU A 176 13.02 -15.98 -1.63
CA LEU A 176 14.39 -16.38 -1.95
C LEU A 176 14.75 -17.77 -1.42
N LEU A 177 14.32 -18.09 -0.19
CA LEU A 177 14.54 -19.40 0.43
C LEU A 177 13.78 -20.51 -0.30
N LYS A 178 12.50 -20.30 -0.62
CA LYS A 178 11.69 -21.25 -1.41
C LYS A 178 12.33 -21.52 -2.78
N LYS A 179 12.71 -20.47 -3.50
CA LYS A 179 13.36 -20.57 -4.81
C LYS A 179 14.71 -21.30 -4.72
N ALA A 180 15.52 -20.98 -3.72
CA ALA A 180 16.82 -21.62 -3.54
C ALA A 180 16.69 -23.11 -3.20
N LEU A 181 15.70 -23.49 -2.37
CA LEU A 181 15.43 -24.88 -2.02
C LEU A 181 14.95 -25.67 -3.24
N ALA A 182 13.98 -25.14 -3.99
CA ALA A 182 13.47 -25.78 -5.20
C ALA A 182 14.59 -26.01 -6.22
N GLU A 183 15.40 -24.98 -6.51
CA GLU A 183 16.54 -25.08 -7.42
C GLU A 183 17.56 -26.12 -6.94
N GLN A 184 17.85 -26.18 -5.63
CA GLN A 184 18.77 -27.17 -5.10
C GLN A 184 18.22 -28.60 -5.20
N ARG A 185 16.92 -28.80 -4.98
CA ARG A 185 16.25 -30.10 -5.16
C ARG A 185 16.29 -30.56 -6.61
N GLU A 186 16.12 -29.64 -7.57
CA GLU A 186 16.28 -29.97 -8.99
C GLU A 186 17.70 -30.40 -9.34
N ILE A 187 18.71 -29.71 -8.78
CA ILE A 187 20.12 -30.08 -8.94
C ILE A 187 20.39 -31.46 -8.34
N ASP A 188 19.92 -31.71 -7.11
CA ASP A 188 20.14 -32.97 -6.40
C ASP A 188 19.41 -34.15 -7.07
N ALA A 189 18.26 -33.89 -7.72
CA ALA A 189 17.56 -34.86 -8.57
C ALA A 189 18.27 -35.14 -9.91
N GLY A 190 19.41 -34.49 -10.19
CA GLY A 190 20.15 -34.64 -11.44
C GLY A 190 19.41 -34.08 -12.65
N LYS A 191 18.42 -33.21 -12.43
CA LYS A 191 17.64 -32.59 -13.51
C LYS A 191 18.60 -31.69 -14.31
N PRO A 192 18.79 -31.93 -15.62
CA PRO A 192 19.67 -31.08 -16.42
C PRO A 192 19.12 -29.65 -16.41
N MET A 193 20.02 -28.67 -16.37
CA MET A 193 19.64 -27.27 -16.60
C MET A 193 18.79 -27.20 -17.88
N LYS A 194 17.68 -26.46 -17.82
CA LYS A 194 16.85 -26.18 -19.00
C LYS A 194 17.77 -25.70 -20.13
N ASN A 195 17.67 -26.33 -21.30
CA ASN A 195 18.38 -25.88 -22.48
C ASN A 195 17.79 -24.54 -22.94
N ILE A 196 18.51 -23.84 -23.82
CA ILE A 196 18.11 -22.52 -24.33
C ILE A 196 16.72 -22.59 -24.97
N GLU A 197 16.46 -23.64 -25.77
CA GLU A 197 15.18 -23.86 -26.44
C GLU A 197 14.00 -23.98 -25.46
N ALA A 198 14.14 -24.75 -24.37
CA ALA A 198 13.08 -24.87 -23.36
C ALA A 198 12.84 -23.55 -22.61
N LEU A 199 13.86 -22.70 -22.47
CA LEU A 199 13.71 -21.36 -21.90
C LEU A 199 13.01 -20.41 -22.88
N GLU A 200 13.34 -20.48 -24.17
CA GLU A 200 12.69 -19.69 -25.23
C GLU A 200 11.20 -20.05 -25.33
N GLU A 201 10.84 -21.33 -25.26
CA GLU A 201 9.43 -21.76 -25.21
C GLU A 201 8.69 -21.25 -23.97
N GLU A 202 9.36 -21.24 -22.81
CA GLU A 202 8.77 -20.73 -21.56
C GLU A 202 8.56 -19.23 -21.62
N VAL A 203 9.52 -18.47 -22.17
CA VAL A 203 9.38 -17.03 -22.40
C VAL A 203 8.24 -16.74 -23.37
N ALA A 204 8.16 -17.45 -24.50
CA ALA A 204 7.07 -17.27 -25.46
C ALA A 204 5.69 -17.54 -24.86
N ARG A 205 5.55 -18.58 -24.01
CA ARG A 205 4.30 -18.85 -23.29
C ARG A 205 3.97 -17.74 -22.29
N LEU A 206 4.96 -17.23 -21.56
CA LEU A 206 4.77 -16.13 -20.61
C LEU A 206 4.38 -14.82 -21.31
N ASP A 207 4.93 -14.55 -22.48
CA ASP A 207 4.57 -13.37 -23.28
C ASP A 207 3.11 -13.42 -23.73
N VAL A 208 2.64 -14.58 -24.21
CA VAL A 208 1.23 -14.77 -24.57
C VAL A 208 0.32 -14.57 -23.34
N GLN A 209 0.67 -15.16 -22.20
CA GLN A 209 -0.10 -14.99 -20.97
C GLN A 209 -0.14 -13.52 -20.52
N HIS A 210 0.98 -12.81 -20.63
CA HIS A 210 1.04 -11.39 -20.28
C HIS A 210 0.09 -10.56 -21.14
N GLU A 211 0.07 -10.80 -22.46
CA GLU A 211 -0.85 -10.11 -23.37
C GLU A 211 -2.33 -10.41 -23.05
N GLU A 212 -2.65 -11.66 -22.72
CA GLU A 212 -4.00 -12.05 -22.28
C GLU A 212 -4.40 -11.34 -20.98
N ASP A 213 -3.50 -11.28 -20.00
CA ASP A 213 -3.74 -10.59 -18.73
C ASP A 213 -3.92 -9.08 -18.92
N VAL A 214 -3.11 -8.47 -19.79
CA VAL A 214 -3.24 -7.05 -20.17
C VAL A 214 -4.59 -6.79 -20.84
N ALA A 215 -5.04 -7.67 -21.74
CA ALA A 215 -6.35 -7.55 -22.38
C ALA A 215 -7.49 -7.66 -21.35
N LYS A 216 -7.39 -8.61 -20.42
CA LYS A 216 -8.37 -8.78 -19.34
C LYS A 216 -8.42 -7.58 -18.40
N CYS A 217 -7.27 -7.02 -18.03
CA CYS A 217 -7.20 -5.79 -17.23
C CYS A 217 -7.90 -4.62 -17.92
N LYS A 218 -7.66 -4.42 -19.22
CA LYS A 218 -8.32 -3.36 -20.00
C LYS A 218 -9.84 -3.55 -20.05
N GLN A 219 -10.32 -4.78 -20.19
CA GLN A 219 -11.75 -5.05 -20.16
C GLN A 219 -12.38 -4.73 -18.80
N LEU A 220 -11.73 -5.16 -17.71
CA LEU A 220 -12.22 -4.88 -16.36
C LEU A 220 -12.27 -3.38 -16.06
N GLU A 221 -11.32 -2.60 -16.56
CA GLU A 221 -11.31 -1.14 -16.40
C GLU A 221 -12.53 -0.49 -17.07
N VAL A 222 -12.89 -0.93 -18.28
CA VAL A 222 -14.11 -0.48 -18.99
C VAL A 222 -15.38 -0.89 -18.24
N ASP A 223 -15.43 -2.11 -17.73
CA ASP A 223 -16.60 -2.61 -17.00
C ASP A 223 -16.83 -1.82 -15.69
N ILE A 224 -15.74 -1.48 -14.98
CA ILE A 224 -15.79 -0.64 -13.77
C ILE A 224 -16.29 0.77 -14.12
N GLU A 225 -15.74 1.39 -15.16
CA GLU A 225 -16.14 2.74 -15.58
C GLU A 225 -17.64 2.80 -15.92
N GLN A 226 -18.14 1.83 -16.69
CA GLN A 226 -19.57 1.71 -16.98
C GLN A 226 -20.41 1.53 -15.71
N GLN A 227 -19.94 0.72 -14.76
CA GLN A 227 -20.66 0.49 -13.51
C GLN A 227 -20.73 1.77 -12.66
N GLU A 228 -19.63 2.53 -12.59
CA GLU A 228 -19.57 3.81 -11.88
C GLU A 228 -20.53 4.84 -12.50
N GLU A 229 -20.60 4.93 -13.83
CA GLU A 229 -21.56 5.78 -14.53
C GLU A 229 -23.01 5.42 -14.20
N GLN A 230 -23.35 4.12 -14.20
CA GLN A 230 -24.70 3.66 -13.85
C GLN A 230 -25.05 4.01 -12.40
N HIS A 231 -24.13 3.81 -11.47
CA HIS A 231 -24.33 4.19 -10.06
C HIS A 231 -24.53 5.69 -9.91
N SER A 232 -23.73 6.50 -10.60
CA SER A 232 -23.84 7.97 -10.61
C SER A 232 -25.22 8.44 -11.10
N LEU A 233 -25.69 7.88 -12.23
CA LEU A 233 -27.03 8.12 -12.76
C LEU A 233 -28.13 7.76 -11.76
N THR A 234 -27.99 6.63 -11.08
CA THR A 234 -28.97 6.14 -10.10
C THR A 234 -29.02 7.05 -8.87
N ILE A 235 -27.86 7.48 -8.38
CA ILE A 235 -27.74 8.45 -7.27
C ILE A 235 -28.38 9.79 -7.66
N SER A 236 -28.14 10.28 -8.89
CA SER A 236 -28.75 11.55 -9.36
C SER A 236 -30.28 11.48 -9.35
N LYS A 237 -30.86 10.41 -9.90
CA LYS A 237 -32.32 10.21 -9.91
C LYS A 237 -32.90 10.14 -8.50
N LEU A 238 -32.22 9.45 -7.59
CA LEU A 238 -32.65 9.35 -6.19
C LEU A 238 -32.63 10.72 -5.50
N LYS A 239 -31.57 11.51 -5.75
CA LYS A 239 -31.44 12.86 -5.22
C LYS A 239 -32.54 13.79 -5.73
N GLU A 240 -32.81 13.79 -7.04
CA GLU A 240 -33.90 14.56 -7.63
C GLU A 240 -35.26 14.18 -7.03
N SER A 241 -35.50 12.88 -6.79
CA SER A 241 -36.72 12.41 -6.12
C SER A 241 -36.86 12.97 -4.70
N TYR A 242 -35.78 12.96 -3.91
CA TYR A 242 -35.80 13.49 -2.55
C TYR A 242 -35.97 15.01 -2.51
N ASP A 243 -35.34 15.74 -3.43
CA ASP A 243 -35.49 17.20 -3.52
C ASP A 243 -36.95 17.58 -3.80
N VAL A 244 -37.64 16.82 -4.67
CA VAL A 244 -39.07 16.99 -4.93
C VAL A 244 -39.92 16.70 -3.68
N GLU A 245 -39.61 15.65 -2.93
CA GLU A 245 -40.36 15.27 -1.73
C GLU A 245 -40.15 16.27 -0.57
N ILE A 246 -38.93 16.76 -0.38
CA ILE A 246 -38.61 17.83 0.57
C ILE A 246 -39.43 19.09 0.23
N GLY A 247 -39.53 19.47 -1.04
CA GLY A 247 -40.34 20.61 -1.47
C GLY A 247 -41.83 20.45 -1.15
N LYS A 248 -42.38 19.24 -1.30
CA LYS A 248 -43.78 18.95 -0.91
C LYS A 248 -43.98 19.09 0.60
N LEU A 249 -43.11 18.48 1.41
CA LEU A 249 -43.18 18.54 2.88
C LEU A 249 -43.02 19.98 3.40
N GLN A 250 -42.17 20.79 2.79
CA GLN A 250 -42.03 22.21 3.14
C GLN A 250 -43.31 23.00 2.86
N ASN A 251 -44.00 22.72 1.75
CA ASN A 251 -45.28 23.35 1.44
C ASN A 251 -46.37 22.95 2.45
N GLU A 252 -46.48 21.67 2.78
CA GLU A 252 -47.42 21.17 3.80
C GLU A 252 -47.14 21.79 5.18
N LEU A 253 -45.87 21.87 5.58
CA LEU A 253 -45.46 22.51 6.83
C LEU A 253 -45.88 23.98 6.90
N ASN A 254 -45.70 24.72 5.81
CA ASN A 254 -46.12 26.12 5.71
C ASN A 254 -47.65 26.27 5.83
N GLU A 255 -48.42 25.36 5.21
CA GLU A 255 -49.88 25.37 5.31
C GLU A 255 -50.37 25.08 6.74
N VAL A 256 -49.79 24.08 7.42
CA VAL A 256 -50.11 23.76 8.82
C VAL A 256 -49.75 24.93 9.74
N LYS A 257 -48.60 25.57 9.51
CA LYS A 257 -48.18 26.75 10.28
C LYS A 257 -49.15 27.92 10.12
N ALA A 258 -49.64 28.16 8.91
CA ALA A 258 -50.68 29.16 8.65
C ALA A 258 -51.99 28.82 9.39
N LYS A 259 -52.47 27.57 9.29
CA LYS A 259 -53.66 27.11 10.03
C LYS A 259 -53.52 27.29 11.54
N ASN A 260 -52.36 26.96 12.12
CA ASN A 260 -52.11 27.10 13.54
C ASN A 260 -52.10 28.58 13.99
N SER A 261 -51.53 29.47 13.18
CA SER A 261 -51.58 30.92 13.47
C SER A 261 -53.02 31.46 13.49
N ALA A 262 -53.87 31.05 12.54
CA ALA A 262 -55.28 31.43 12.51
C ALA A 262 -56.04 30.89 13.73
N LEU A 263 -55.77 29.64 14.13
CA LEU A 263 -56.41 29.00 15.28
C LEU A 263 -55.98 29.69 16.59
N LYS A 264 -54.70 30.07 16.71
CA LYS A 264 -54.18 30.82 17.86
C LYS A 264 -54.86 32.18 18.03
N GLU A 265 -55.10 32.93 16.94
CA GLU A 265 -55.85 34.19 17.01
C GLU A 265 -57.29 33.97 17.48
N VAL A 266 -57.98 32.96 16.93
CA VAL A 266 -59.34 32.59 17.34
C VAL A 266 -59.40 32.23 18.83
N VAL A 267 -58.44 31.46 19.34
CA VAL A 267 -58.35 31.08 20.77
C VAL A 267 -58.09 32.29 21.67
N THR A 268 -57.25 33.25 21.24
CA THR A 268 -57.00 34.47 22.02
C THR A 268 -58.16 35.47 22.01
N GLY A 269 -59.03 35.46 20.98
CA GLY A 269 -60.22 36.31 20.90
C GLY A 269 -61.46 35.74 21.62
N ARG A 270 -61.54 34.41 21.80
CA ARG A 270 -62.71 33.73 22.38
C ARG A 270 -62.54 33.52 23.89
N GLY A 271 -62.73 34.58 24.66
CA GLY A 271 -63.14 34.44 26.06
C GLY A 271 -64.57 33.88 26.13
N LYS A 272 -64.72 32.54 26.18
CA LYS A 272 -65.85 31.77 26.75
C LYS A 272 -65.60 30.26 26.58
N SER A 273 -65.62 29.56 27.70
CA SER A 273 -64.75 28.44 28.05
C SER A 273 -65.47 27.09 28.17
N ALA A 274 -66.24 26.68 27.16
CA ALA A 274 -66.91 25.36 27.21
C ALA A 274 -66.70 24.48 25.97
N GLU A 275 -66.36 25.06 24.82
CA GLU A 275 -66.20 24.32 23.56
C GLU A 275 -64.72 24.07 23.19
N LEU A 276 -63.80 24.89 23.74
CA LEU A 276 -62.35 24.82 23.48
C LEU A 276 -61.64 23.67 24.18
N GLY A 277 -62.28 22.96 25.12
CA GLY A 277 -61.62 21.86 25.85
C GLY A 277 -61.28 20.66 24.97
N GLY A 278 -62.11 20.36 23.97
CA GLY A 278 -61.85 19.31 22.99
C GLY A 278 -60.74 19.69 22.02
N GLU A 279 -60.82 20.90 21.45
CA GLU A 279 -59.82 21.43 20.52
C GLU A 279 -58.45 21.64 21.18
N VAL A 280 -58.41 22.09 22.44
CA VAL A 280 -57.15 22.24 23.19
C VAL A 280 -56.51 20.89 23.48
N ASN A 281 -57.29 19.84 23.80
CA ASN A 281 -56.74 18.49 23.98
C ASN A 281 -56.25 17.91 22.65
N GLU A 282 -56.98 18.11 21.55
CA GLU A 282 -56.55 17.64 20.23
C GLU A 282 -55.29 18.38 19.73
N VAL A 283 -55.19 19.69 19.99
CA VAL A 283 -53.97 20.46 19.70
C VAL A 283 -52.81 20.03 20.59
N LYS A 284 -53.08 19.71 21.87
CA LYS A 284 -52.06 19.22 22.81
C LYS A 284 -51.51 17.85 22.40
N ASP A 285 -52.37 16.94 21.92
CA ASP A 285 -51.96 15.64 21.40
C ASP A 285 -51.11 15.79 20.12
N LYS A 286 -51.51 16.68 19.21
CA LYS A 286 -50.73 17.00 18.00
C LYS A 286 -49.37 17.64 18.31
N VAL A 287 -49.28 18.48 19.35
CA VAL A 287 -48.01 19.06 19.80
C VAL A 287 -47.09 17.98 20.37
N ALA A 288 -47.61 17.07 21.20
CA ALA A 288 -46.82 15.95 21.73
C ALA A 288 -46.32 15.01 20.61
N GLU A 289 -47.16 14.75 19.60
CA GLU A 289 -46.78 13.95 18.44
C GLU A 289 -45.68 14.64 17.60
N LEU A 290 -45.75 15.97 17.45
CA LEU A 290 -44.72 16.76 16.76
C LEU A 290 -43.41 16.83 17.55
N GLU A 291 -43.46 16.92 18.88
CA GLU A 291 -42.25 16.84 19.72
C GLU A 291 -41.58 15.48 19.60
N GLN A 292 -42.34 14.37 19.62
CA GLN A 292 -41.78 13.03 19.37
C GLN A 292 -41.16 12.91 17.98
N LYS A 293 -41.81 13.46 16.94
CA LYS A 293 -41.25 13.46 15.59
C LYS A 293 -39.96 14.27 15.51
N MET A 294 -39.89 15.40 16.22
CA MET A 294 -38.67 16.22 16.30
C MET A 294 -37.53 15.46 16.98
N GLU A 295 -37.78 14.79 18.11
CA GLU A 295 -36.77 13.97 18.77
C GLU A 295 -36.29 12.81 17.88
N ALA A 296 -37.21 12.13 17.20
CA ALA A 296 -36.86 11.07 16.25
C ALA A 296 -36.01 11.60 15.09
N GLU A 297 -36.34 12.77 14.55
CA GLU A 297 -35.61 13.42 13.46
C GLU A 297 -34.19 13.84 13.91
N THR A 298 -34.05 14.40 15.11
CA THR A 298 -32.73 14.75 15.67
C THR A 298 -31.86 13.51 15.88
N THR A 299 -32.46 12.40 16.33
CA THR A 299 -31.78 11.11 16.46
C THR A 299 -31.31 10.61 15.09
N ARG A 300 -32.17 10.66 14.08
CA ARG A 300 -31.83 10.29 12.70
C ARG A 300 -30.72 11.16 12.11
N GLN A 301 -30.72 12.47 12.40
CA GLN A 301 -29.63 13.37 12.01
C GLN A 301 -28.30 13.00 12.68
N THR A 302 -28.30 12.65 13.97
CA THR A 302 -27.08 12.17 14.63
C THR A 302 -26.56 10.86 14.05
N GLU A 303 -27.45 9.95 13.65
CA GLU A 303 -27.08 8.70 12.98
C GLU A 303 -26.49 8.96 11.59
N LEU A 304 -27.06 9.89 10.80
CA LEU A 304 -26.52 10.29 9.50
C LEU A 304 -25.10 10.87 9.63
N VAL A 305 -24.87 11.74 10.62
CA VAL A 305 -23.53 12.26 10.91
C VAL A 305 -22.57 11.13 11.30
N ALA A 306 -23.03 10.11 12.03
CA ALA A 306 -22.21 8.94 12.34
C ALA A 306 -21.89 8.09 11.10
N PHE A 307 -22.85 7.94 10.17
CA PHE A 307 -22.66 7.28 8.88
C PHE A 307 -21.64 8.02 8.01
N ASP A 308 -21.77 9.33 7.86
CA ASP A 308 -20.83 10.16 7.09
C ASP A 308 -19.41 10.05 7.64
N ASN A 309 -19.27 10.10 8.97
CA ASN A 309 -17.98 9.89 9.61
C ASN A 309 -17.38 8.49 9.34
N ARG A 310 -18.23 7.46 9.27
CA ARG A 310 -17.80 6.10 8.94
C ARG A 310 -17.40 5.98 7.46
N LEU A 311 -18.10 6.68 6.58
CA LEU A 311 -17.85 6.73 5.15
C LEU A 311 -16.53 7.46 4.87
N ALA A 312 -16.32 8.63 5.47
CA ALA A 312 -15.08 9.40 5.39
C ALA A 312 -13.85 8.65 5.94
N ARG A 313 -14.05 7.71 6.88
CA ARG A 313 -12.96 6.79 7.32
C ARG A 313 -12.64 5.75 6.27
N LYS A 314 -13.66 5.14 5.65
CA LYS A 314 -13.47 4.17 4.56
C LYS A 314 -12.80 4.80 3.35
N GLU A 315 -13.23 6.01 2.95
CA GLU A 315 -12.60 6.78 1.87
C GLU A 315 -11.13 7.02 2.13
N ARG A 316 -10.75 7.45 3.35
CA ARG A 316 -9.34 7.64 3.72
C ARG A 316 -8.52 6.36 3.62
N VAL A 317 -9.09 5.21 4.01
CA VAL A 317 -8.42 3.91 3.87
C VAL A 317 -8.22 3.55 2.40
N LEU A 318 -9.24 3.74 1.56
CA LEU A 318 -9.16 3.47 0.12
C LEU A 318 -8.15 4.39 -0.57
N VAL A 319 -8.10 5.67 -0.20
CA VAL A 319 -7.09 6.62 -0.70
C VAL A 319 -5.68 6.18 -0.31
N ALA A 320 -5.46 5.77 0.95
CA ALA A 320 -4.15 5.29 1.38
C ALA A 320 -3.74 4.00 0.63
N GLN A 321 -4.69 3.10 0.35
CA GLN A 321 -4.46 1.90 -0.45
C GLN A 321 -4.11 2.23 -1.90
N SER A 322 -4.84 3.15 -2.54
CA SER A 322 -4.59 3.54 -3.93
C SER A 322 -3.25 4.27 -4.08
N GLU A 323 -2.86 5.09 -3.11
CA GLU A 323 -1.53 5.70 -3.05
C GLU A 323 -0.42 4.65 -2.90
N GLY A 324 -0.64 3.62 -2.08
CA GLY A 324 0.26 2.48 -1.95
C GLY A 324 0.46 1.74 -3.27
N LEU A 325 -0.64 1.35 -3.92
CA LEU A 325 -0.60 0.69 -5.23
C LEU A 325 0.06 1.55 -6.30
N LYS A 326 -0.19 2.86 -6.30
CA LYS A 326 0.45 3.79 -7.22
C LYS A 326 1.96 3.87 -7.01
N ALA A 327 2.42 3.86 -5.75
CA ALA A 327 3.84 3.83 -5.42
C ALA A 327 4.50 2.52 -5.87
N GLU A 328 3.82 1.38 -5.70
CA GLU A 328 4.29 0.08 -6.19
C GLU A 328 4.41 0.06 -7.73
N LEU A 329 3.41 0.61 -8.43
CA LEU A 329 3.41 0.70 -9.89
C LEU A 329 4.57 1.56 -10.39
N GLU A 330 4.84 2.70 -9.75
CA GLU A 330 6.01 3.54 -10.07
C GLU A 330 7.34 2.81 -9.75
N CYS A 331 7.39 2.01 -8.69
CA CYS A 331 8.55 1.16 -8.41
C CYS A 331 8.79 0.14 -9.54
N ILE A 332 7.74 -0.57 -9.96
CA ILE A 332 7.78 -1.57 -11.04
C ILE A 332 8.20 -0.91 -12.36
N LYS A 333 7.63 0.25 -12.72
CA LYS A 333 8.07 1.02 -13.90
C LYS A 333 9.55 1.39 -13.84
N GLY A 334 10.03 1.80 -12.67
CA GLY A 334 11.44 2.09 -12.44
C GLY A 334 12.36 0.88 -12.64
N GLU A 335 11.90 -0.30 -12.22
CA GLU A 335 12.58 -1.57 -12.45
C GLU A 335 12.56 -2.00 -13.91
N TRP A 336 11.43 -1.88 -14.61
CA TRP A 336 11.32 -2.14 -16.03
C TRP A 336 12.28 -1.28 -16.86
N ALA A 337 12.29 0.04 -16.61
CA ALA A 337 13.22 0.94 -17.28
C ALA A 337 14.70 0.60 -16.96
N ARG A 338 14.96 -0.08 -15.83
CA ARG A 338 16.29 -0.58 -15.50
C ARG A 338 16.65 -1.80 -16.33
N LEU A 339 15.75 -2.78 -16.40
CA LEU A 339 15.94 -3.99 -17.20
C LEU A 339 16.10 -3.66 -18.68
N GLU A 340 15.28 -2.76 -19.22
CA GLU A 340 15.38 -2.31 -20.61
C GLU A 340 16.76 -1.70 -20.92
N ARG A 341 17.27 -0.84 -20.02
CA ARG A 341 18.63 -0.27 -20.17
C ARG A 341 19.75 -1.30 -20.02
N GLU A 342 19.54 -2.38 -19.26
CA GLU A 342 20.49 -3.48 -19.15
C GLU A 342 20.47 -4.36 -20.40
N GLN A 343 19.28 -4.61 -20.95
CA GLN A 343 19.09 -5.31 -22.21
C GLN A 343 19.76 -4.56 -23.37
N SER A 344 19.50 -3.25 -23.54
CA SER A 344 20.15 -2.46 -24.60
C SER A 344 21.69 -2.47 -24.49
N ARG A 345 22.24 -2.54 -23.28
CA ARG A 345 23.70 -2.65 -23.08
C ARG A 345 24.22 -4.02 -23.43
N HIS A 346 23.47 -5.07 -23.10
CA HIS A 346 23.79 -6.43 -23.50
C HIS A 346 23.79 -6.54 -25.02
N ASP A 347 22.75 -6.04 -25.69
CA ASP A 347 22.63 -6.07 -27.14
C ASP A 347 23.78 -5.28 -27.81
N PHE A 348 24.13 -4.11 -27.27
CA PHE A 348 25.28 -3.34 -27.75
C PHE A 348 26.62 -4.06 -27.53
N GLN A 349 26.78 -4.82 -26.44
CA GLN A 349 27.98 -5.63 -26.20
C GLN A 349 28.04 -6.82 -27.16
N VAL A 350 26.93 -7.51 -27.38
CA VAL A 350 26.82 -8.61 -28.34
C VAL A 350 27.19 -8.13 -29.74
N GLN A 351 26.66 -6.97 -30.18
CA GLN A 351 26.98 -6.37 -31.48
C GLN A 351 28.49 -6.11 -31.67
N ARG A 352 29.20 -5.77 -30.58
CA ARG A 352 30.64 -5.44 -30.59
C ARG A 352 31.56 -6.66 -30.65
N TYR A 353 31.03 -7.86 -30.43
CA TYR A 353 31.75 -9.13 -30.55
C TYR A 353 31.39 -9.90 -31.82
N THR A 354 30.43 -9.39 -32.62
CA THR A 354 29.99 -9.97 -33.90
C THR A 354 30.52 -9.23 -35.14
N ASP A 355 31.23 -8.10 -34.96
CA ASP A 355 32.06 -7.43 -35.97
C ASP A 355 33.55 -7.76 -35.73
#